data_AF-A0A671KG86-F1
#
_entry.id   AF-A0A671KG86-F1
#
_cell.length_a   1.000
_cell.length_b   1.000
_cell.length_c   1.000
_cell.angle_alpha   90.00
_cell.angle_beta   90.00
_cell.angle_gamma   90.00
#
_symmetry.space_group_name_H-M   'P 1'
#
loop_
_entity.id
_entity.type
_entity.pdbx_description
1 polymer ?
#
loop_
_entity_poly.entity_id
_entity_poly.type
_entity_poly.pdbx_seq_one_letter_code
_entity_poly.pdbx_strand_id
1 'polypeptide(L)'
;MFPYEGELKVLQSTTQPPYRRDEIVSIQDAAYSRGLEIIPLVQTFGHLEFVLKHEVFRDLREVDYCLGTLNPHRDAGVRLVQEMLQQVMKLHPKSTSLHIGADEVYMLGHGDESKHWLDVPGRSVHQLFLSHVIKVAKGVQESAPNLNLIMWDDMLRSITPETIKESGLVGLVQPMLWDYSPTLDVENTVMLMERYKSVGMSQQWAASSFKGSTTVHTCVTSTQRHLDNHLQWLKVASSLSAGIKLQGIALTGWQRLDGILTITRITIVLLAKTTTCMFLCFLLRYDHLSILCELMPVGLPSLGSCLQTLLHGGFTEEAQKKVVETLGTVDVEDNERLSSRTSSSFAGAKLAELIVKLTSLLESAELRHFQNNMFVRGWFTPYHRQKKTINPLIAQQIKTQAKIILDAVESQVQEVRGEMCLLYSDSTVQEWVDQHITPVLEPLHNLLREIETVLNEMGLCTESIS
;
A
#
# COMPACT_ATOMS: atom_id res chain seq x y z
N MET A 1 5.66 14.82 -1.99
CA MET A 1 4.89 14.73 -0.72
C MET A 1 3.99 15.93 -0.53
N PHE A 2 3.05 15.91 0.43
CA PHE A 2 2.32 17.14 0.79
C PHE A 2 3.30 18.24 1.29
N PRO A 3 3.18 19.49 0.80
CA PRO A 3 4.08 20.59 1.15
C PRO A 3 3.68 21.25 2.48
N TYR A 4 3.85 20.53 3.60
CA TYR A 4 3.58 21.08 4.93
C TYR A 4 4.46 22.30 5.23
N GLU A 5 3.92 23.32 5.89
CA GLU A 5 4.64 24.56 6.22
C GLU A 5 4.71 24.82 7.72
N GLY A 6 5.45 25.86 8.12
CA GLY A 6 5.64 26.24 9.51
C GLY A 6 6.37 25.15 10.30
N GLU A 7 5.85 24.83 11.49
CA GLU A 7 6.39 23.78 12.36
C GLU A 7 6.33 22.39 11.71
N LEU A 8 5.35 22.16 10.82
CA LEU A 8 5.18 20.90 10.10
C LEU A 8 6.12 20.74 8.90
N LYS A 9 6.96 21.74 8.59
CA LYS A 9 7.93 21.65 7.48
C LYS A 9 8.89 20.47 7.67
N VAL A 10 9.16 20.06 8.90
CA VAL A 10 9.99 18.89 9.23
C VAL A 10 9.44 17.59 8.64
N LEU A 11 8.13 17.51 8.37
CA LEU A 11 7.48 16.35 7.76
C LEU A 11 7.77 16.22 6.27
N GLN A 12 8.36 17.23 5.65
CA GLN A 12 8.79 17.18 4.25
C GLN A 12 9.96 16.21 4.05
N SER A 13 10.16 15.79 2.81
CA SER A 13 11.16 14.79 2.45
C SER A 13 12.45 15.53 2.23
N THR A 14 13.54 14.98 2.75
CA THR A 14 14.87 15.56 2.59
C THR A 14 15.53 15.16 1.27
N THR A 15 15.04 14.11 0.61
CA THR A 15 15.60 13.61 -0.66
C THR A 15 14.82 14.04 -1.88
N GLN A 16 13.50 14.22 -1.77
CA GLN A 16 12.66 14.65 -2.88
C GLN A 16 11.87 15.91 -2.52
N PRO A 17 11.74 16.87 -3.43
CA PRO A 17 10.92 18.04 -3.17
C PRO A 17 9.46 17.61 -2.92
N PRO A 18 8.74 18.29 -2.00
CA PRO A 18 7.30 18.11 -1.90
C PRO A 18 6.62 18.62 -3.18
N TYR A 19 5.36 18.23 -3.38
CA TYR A 19 4.54 18.75 -4.47
C TYR A 19 4.47 20.27 -4.37
N ARG A 20 4.68 20.95 -5.48
CA ARG A 20 4.42 22.38 -5.58
C ARG A 20 2.91 22.62 -5.54
N ARG A 21 2.50 23.78 -5.03
CA ARG A 21 1.07 24.11 -4.89
C ARG A 21 0.33 24.08 -6.23
N ASP A 22 0.96 24.54 -7.30
CA ASP A 22 0.40 24.52 -8.64
C ASP A 22 0.27 23.10 -9.20
N GLU A 23 1.14 22.16 -8.81
CA GLU A 23 0.96 20.74 -9.15
C GLU A 23 -0.29 20.16 -8.46
N ILE A 24 -0.50 20.47 -7.19
CA ILE A 24 -1.69 20.03 -6.44
C ILE A 24 -2.98 20.61 -7.06
N VAL A 25 -2.95 21.89 -7.46
CA VAL A 25 -4.06 22.53 -8.17
C VAL A 25 -4.27 21.88 -9.54
N SER A 26 -3.21 21.60 -10.29
CA SER A 26 -3.30 20.96 -11.61
C SER A 26 -3.93 19.57 -11.53
N ILE A 27 -3.57 18.78 -10.52
CA ILE A 27 -4.17 17.46 -10.29
C ILE A 27 -5.67 17.59 -9.96
N GLN A 28 -6.03 18.53 -9.09
CA GLN A 28 -7.43 18.83 -8.78
C GLN A 28 -8.21 19.26 -10.02
N ASP A 29 -7.69 20.21 -10.81
CA ASP A 29 -8.38 20.69 -12.00
C ASP A 29 -8.55 19.59 -13.06
N ALA A 30 -7.57 18.70 -13.20
CA ALA A 30 -7.69 17.52 -14.07
C ALA A 30 -8.76 16.54 -13.59
N ALA A 31 -8.93 16.35 -12.28
CA ALA A 31 -10.01 15.56 -11.71
C ALA A 31 -11.37 16.25 -11.95
N TYR A 32 -11.50 17.52 -11.57
CA TYR A 32 -12.74 18.28 -11.68
C TYR A 32 -13.24 18.43 -13.12
N SER A 33 -12.33 18.60 -14.09
CA SER A 33 -12.69 18.67 -15.51
C SER A 33 -13.30 17.36 -16.04
N ARG A 34 -13.15 16.26 -15.30
CA ARG A 34 -13.72 14.93 -15.60
C ARG A 34 -14.91 14.58 -14.70
N GLY A 35 -15.42 15.56 -13.94
CA GLY A 35 -16.51 15.35 -12.99
C GLY A 35 -16.09 14.55 -11.76
N LEU A 36 -14.79 14.46 -11.47
CA LEU A 36 -14.25 13.78 -10.30
C LEU A 36 -13.91 14.79 -9.20
N GLU A 37 -14.30 14.48 -7.97
CA GLU A 37 -13.90 15.24 -6.78
C GLU A 37 -12.75 14.56 -6.06
N ILE A 38 -11.82 15.33 -5.48
CA ILE A 38 -10.72 14.81 -4.65
C ILE A 38 -11.12 14.87 -3.17
N ILE A 39 -11.13 13.72 -2.49
CA ILE A 39 -11.24 13.63 -1.04
C ILE A 39 -9.86 13.33 -0.44
N PRO A 40 -9.30 14.22 0.40
CA PRO A 40 -8.07 13.93 1.12
C PRO A 40 -8.28 12.86 2.18
N LEU A 41 -7.28 12.00 2.36
CA LEU A 41 -7.16 11.11 3.52
C LEU A 41 -5.91 11.49 4.31
N VAL A 42 -6.09 11.79 5.59
CA VAL A 42 -5.01 12.19 6.50
C VAL A 42 -5.04 11.28 7.71
N GLN A 43 -3.90 10.71 8.07
CA GLN A 43 -3.78 9.91 9.28
C GLN A 43 -3.74 10.81 10.52
N THR A 44 -4.54 10.47 11.54
CA THR A 44 -4.73 11.32 12.73
C THR A 44 -4.54 10.56 14.06
N PHE A 45 -4.22 9.27 14.02
CA PHE A 45 -4.04 8.49 15.25
C PHE A 45 -3.05 7.32 15.11
N GLY A 46 -3.38 6.35 14.25
CA GLY A 46 -2.46 5.31 13.76
C GLY A 46 -1.72 5.77 12.51
N HIS A 47 -0.78 4.95 12.03
CA HIS A 47 0.01 5.19 10.81
C HIS A 47 0.69 6.57 10.74
N LEU A 48 1.16 7.07 11.89
CA LEU A 48 1.85 8.36 12.01
C LEU A 48 3.39 8.22 11.98
N GLU A 49 3.96 7.15 11.45
CA GLU A 49 5.41 6.92 11.41
C GLU A 49 6.14 8.05 10.70
N PHE A 50 5.53 8.64 9.65
CA PHE A 50 6.11 9.77 8.96
C PHE A 50 6.21 11.05 9.81
N VAL A 51 5.40 11.14 10.86
CA VAL A 51 5.38 12.24 11.83
C VAL A 51 6.24 11.90 13.03
N LEU A 52 5.91 10.81 13.72
CA LEU A 52 6.49 10.50 15.03
C LEU A 52 7.90 9.96 14.94
N LYS A 53 8.44 9.62 13.75
CA LYS A 53 9.88 9.34 13.59
C LYS A 53 10.78 10.53 13.91
N HIS A 54 10.27 11.76 13.82
CA HIS A 54 11.05 12.96 14.07
C HIS A 54 11.20 13.19 15.58
N GLU A 55 12.42 13.44 16.04
CA GLU A 55 12.73 13.59 17.48
C GLU A 55 11.90 14.71 18.13
N VAL A 56 11.58 15.77 17.39
CA VAL A 56 10.77 16.90 17.89
C VAL A 56 9.34 16.49 18.30
N PHE A 57 8.85 15.34 17.82
CA PHE A 57 7.53 14.80 18.12
C PHE A 57 7.59 13.50 18.94
N ARG A 58 8.77 13.13 19.46
CA ARG A 58 8.96 11.90 20.24
C ARG A 58 8.06 11.83 21.47
N ASP A 59 7.90 12.94 22.18
CA ASP A 59 7.05 13.06 23.38
C ASP A 59 5.54 12.90 23.09
N LEU A 60 5.15 12.86 21.81
CA LEU A 60 3.77 12.65 21.39
C LEU A 60 3.46 11.18 21.09
N ARG A 61 4.43 10.27 21.21
CA ARG A 61 4.21 8.83 21.00
C ARG A 61 3.46 8.22 22.18
N GLU A 62 2.52 7.33 21.90
CA GLU A 62 1.84 6.52 22.94
C GLU A 62 2.83 5.61 23.66
N VAL A 63 3.74 4.97 22.92
CA VAL A 63 4.84 4.16 23.44
C VAL A 63 6.14 4.64 22.79
N ASP A 64 7.20 4.87 23.58
CA ASP A 64 8.43 5.52 23.10
C ASP A 64 9.04 4.89 21.83
N TYR A 65 9.05 3.55 21.75
CA TYR A 65 9.59 2.83 20.59
C TYR A 65 8.60 2.71 19.42
N CYS A 66 7.32 3.00 19.62
CA CYS A 66 6.30 2.90 18.58
C CYS A 66 6.21 4.23 17.81
N LEU A 67 6.44 4.17 16.51
CA LEU A 67 6.39 5.34 15.64
C LEU A 67 4.99 5.58 15.03
N GLY A 68 4.07 4.62 15.11
CA GLY A 68 2.78 4.71 14.42
C GLY A 68 1.66 5.36 15.23
N THR A 69 1.74 5.37 16.56
CA THR A 69 0.60 5.68 17.44
C THR A 69 0.83 6.93 18.28
N LEU A 70 -0.07 7.90 18.14
CA LEU A 70 -0.11 9.13 18.93
C LEU A 70 -0.61 8.86 20.35
N ASN A 71 -0.04 9.53 21.34
CA ASN A 71 -0.52 9.53 22.73
C ASN A 71 -1.82 10.36 22.84
N PRO A 72 -2.96 9.78 23.23
CA PRO A 72 -4.26 10.46 23.28
C PRO A 72 -4.39 11.44 24.45
N HIS A 73 -3.45 11.44 25.41
CA HIS A 73 -3.47 12.31 26.58
C HIS A 73 -2.80 13.67 26.34
N ARG A 74 -2.05 13.81 25.24
CA ARG A 74 -1.29 15.03 24.95
C ARG A 74 -2.10 15.94 24.00
N ASP A 75 -2.58 17.07 24.52
CA ASP A 75 -3.27 18.08 23.69
C ASP A 75 -2.39 18.62 22.54
N ALA A 76 -1.06 18.59 22.72
CA ALA A 76 -0.11 18.92 21.67
C ALA A 76 -0.24 17.98 20.45
N GLY A 77 -0.55 16.70 20.66
CA GLY A 77 -0.82 15.74 19.60
C GLY A 77 -2.10 16.09 18.82
N VAL A 78 -3.17 16.48 19.52
CA VAL A 78 -4.41 16.95 18.88
C VAL A 78 -4.13 18.21 18.06
N ARG A 79 -3.40 19.20 18.60
CA ARG A 79 -3.04 20.42 17.85
C ARG A 79 -2.21 20.10 16.60
N LEU A 80 -1.28 19.16 16.69
CA LEU A 80 -0.46 18.72 15.57
C LEU A 80 -1.32 18.19 14.42
N VAL A 81 -2.24 17.26 14.71
CA VAL A 81 -3.10 16.67 13.68
C VAL A 81 -4.15 17.67 13.16
N GLN A 82 -4.65 18.59 14.00
CA GLN A 82 -5.52 19.69 13.54
C GLN A 82 -4.81 20.60 12.54
N GLU A 83 -3.55 20.98 12.81
CA GLU A 83 -2.75 21.78 11.88
C GLU A 83 -2.50 21.01 10.57
N MET A 84 -2.23 19.70 10.64
CA MET A 84 -2.10 18.86 9.44
C MET A 84 -3.37 18.86 8.60
N LEU A 85 -4.54 18.64 9.22
CA LEU A 85 -5.84 18.63 8.55
C LEU A 85 -6.15 20.01 7.94
N GLN A 86 -5.89 21.10 8.68
CA GLN A 86 -6.12 22.46 8.22
C GLN A 86 -5.28 22.79 6.98
N GLN A 87 -3.98 22.48 6.99
CA GLN A 87 -3.12 22.73 5.83
C GLN A 87 -3.57 21.92 4.61
N VAL A 88 -3.92 20.64 4.80
CA VAL A 88 -4.43 19.78 3.72
C VAL A 88 -5.72 20.35 3.13
N MET A 89 -6.70 20.68 3.97
CA MET A 89 -7.98 21.21 3.49
C MET A 89 -7.85 22.59 2.84
N LYS A 90 -6.92 23.43 3.29
CA LYS A 90 -6.61 24.71 2.65
C LYS A 90 -6.16 24.55 1.19
N LEU A 91 -5.48 23.44 0.86
CA LEU A 91 -5.09 23.12 -0.52
C LEU A 91 -6.15 22.30 -1.29
N HIS A 92 -7.24 21.89 -0.64
CA HIS A 92 -8.35 21.15 -1.24
C HIS A 92 -9.71 21.85 -1.03
N PRO A 93 -9.86 23.12 -1.45
CA PRO A 93 -11.03 23.96 -1.11
C PRO A 93 -12.35 23.49 -1.74
N LYS A 94 -12.28 22.63 -2.78
CA LYS A 94 -13.43 22.10 -3.50
C LYS A 94 -13.91 20.73 -2.94
N SER A 95 -13.24 20.22 -1.90
CA SER A 95 -13.59 18.93 -1.29
C SER A 95 -14.76 19.08 -0.32
N THR A 96 -15.73 18.17 -0.42
CA THR A 96 -16.94 18.12 0.42
C THR A 96 -16.83 17.12 1.56
N SER A 97 -15.77 16.30 1.54
CA SER A 97 -15.52 15.26 2.54
C SER A 97 -14.03 15.20 2.90
N LEU A 98 -13.72 14.66 4.07
CA LEU A 98 -12.36 14.44 4.53
C LEU A 98 -12.29 13.10 5.25
N HIS A 99 -11.36 12.25 4.86
CA HIS A 99 -11.10 10.99 5.55
C HIS A 99 -10.02 11.20 6.61
N ILE A 100 -10.38 11.04 7.90
CA ILE A 100 -9.48 11.31 9.05
C ILE A 100 -8.64 10.09 9.47
N GLY A 101 -8.78 8.97 8.75
CA GLY A 101 -7.98 7.76 8.98
C GLY A 101 -8.45 7.05 10.25
N ALA A 102 -7.55 7.00 11.24
CA ALA A 102 -7.77 6.46 12.59
C ALA A 102 -7.96 4.94 12.65
N ASP A 103 -7.36 4.22 11.69
CA ASP A 103 -7.22 2.77 11.65
C ASP A 103 -6.03 2.26 12.47
N GLU A 104 -6.08 0.95 12.80
CA GLU A 104 -4.97 0.12 13.26
C GLU A 104 -4.13 0.70 14.42
N VAL A 105 -4.81 1.29 15.42
CA VAL A 105 -4.17 1.91 16.59
C VAL A 105 -3.80 0.86 17.65
N TYR A 106 -3.04 -0.17 17.25
CA TYR A 106 -2.83 -1.39 18.05
C TYR A 106 -2.06 -1.17 19.36
N MET A 107 -1.24 -0.13 19.46
CA MET A 107 -0.46 0.17 20.67
C MET A 107 -1.20 1.05 21.70
N LEU A 108 -2.45 1.42 21.42
CA LEU A 108 -3.24 2.27 22.32
C LEU A 108 -3.47 1.59 23.68
N GLY A 109 -3.17 2.31 24.77
CA GLY A 109 -3.33 1.77 26.13
C GLY A 109 -2.05 1.19 26.71
N HIS A 110 -0.97 1.10 25.93
CA HIS A 110 0.31 0.56 26.38
C HIS A 110 1.28 1.61 26.93
N GLY A 111 1.02 2.89 26.69
CA GLY A 111 1.78 4.01 27.28
C GLY A 111 1.56 4.13 28.78
N ASP A 112 2.52 4.69 29.51
CA ASP A 112 2.44 4.81 30.98
C ASP A 112 1.27 5.70 31.42
N GLU A 113 1.01 6.81 30.71
CA GLU A 113 -0.16 7.68 30.95
C GLU A 113 -1.48 6.93 30.70
N SER A 114 -1.56 6.20 29.59
CA SER A 114 -2.75 5.43 29.23
C SER A 114 -3.00 4.29 30.21
N LYS A 115 -1.96 3.56 30.65
CA LYS A 115 -2.07 2.55 31.70
C LYS A 115 -2.61 3.14 32.99
N HIS A 116 -2.03 4.25 33.45
CA HIS A 116 -2.51 4.94 34.65
C HIS A 116 -3.96 5.44 34.49
N TRP A 117 -4.33 5.90 33.29
CA TRP A 117 -5.70 6.29 33.01
C TRP A 117 -6.65 5.09 33.05
N LEU A 118 -6.25 3.93 32.53
CA LEU A 118 -7.02 2.68 32.49
C LEU A 118 -7.17 2.01 33.87
N ASP A 119 -6.30 2.30 34.84
CA ASP A 119 -6.41 1.79 36.21
C ASP A 119 -7.70 2.24 36.94
N VAL A 120 -8.34 3.31 36.49
CA VAL A 120 -9.58 3.80 37.07
C VAL A 120 -10.76 2.92 36.62
N PRO A 121 -11.55 2.35 37.55
CA PRO A 121 -12.67 1.46 37.21
C PRO A 121 -13.68 2.08 36.23
N GLY A 122 -14.14 1.28 35.27
CA GLY A 122 -15.11 1.70 34.25
C GLY A 122 -14.48 2.36 33.02
N ARG A 123 -13.15 2.53 32.99
CA ARG A 123 -12.42 3.01 31.83
C ARG A 123 -11.97 1.88 30.91
N SER A 124 -11.90 2.17 29.62
CA SER A 124 -11.47 1.20 28.61
C SER A 124 -10.69 1.84 27.47
N VAL A 125 -9.90 1.03 26.76
CA VAL A 125 -9.18 1.45 25.54
C VAL A 125 -10.15 1.99 24.48
N HIS A 126 -11.37 1.45 24.40
CA HIS A 126 -12.41 1.95 23.50
C HIS A 126 -12.80 3.40 23.81
N GLN A 127 -12.90 3.77 25.09
CA GLN A 127 -13.18 5.15 25.47
C GLN A 127 -11.99 6.09 25.18
N LEU A 128 -10.75 5.63 25.34
CA LEU A 128 -9.56 6.39 24.89
C LEU A 128 -9.64 6.68 23.40
N PHE A 129 -9.93 5.64 22.60
CA PHE A 129 -10.02 5.75 21.16
C PHE A 129 -11.09 6.76 20.74
N LEU A 130 -12.32 6.57 21.24
CA LEU A 130 -13.45 7.43 20.93
C LEU A 130 -13.21 8.87 21.39
N SER A 131 -12.61 9.08 22.56
CA SER A 131 -12.31 10.44 23.06
C SER A 131 -11.38 11.20 22.12
N HIS A 132 -10.30 10.56 21.64
CA HIS A 132 -9.36 11.18 20.70
C HIS A 132 -10.03 11.51 19.37
N VAL A 133 -10.68 10.53 18.75
CA VAL A 133 -11.37 10.72 17.45
C VAL A 133 -12.40 11.84 17.53
N ILE A 134 -13.20 11.89 18.60
CA ILE A 134 -14.22 12.93 18.78
C ILE A 134 -13.59 14.31 18.94
N LYS A 135 -12.48 14.44 19.68
CA LYS A 135 -11.73 15.71 19.78
C LYS A 135 -11.24 16.16 18.41
N VAL A 136 -10.68 15.24 17.61
CA VAL A 136 -10.22 15.55 16.25
C VAL A 136 -11.39 15.97 15.36
N ALA A 137 -12.46 15.18 15.32
CA ALA A 137 -13.65 15.44 14.50
C ALA A 137 -14.31 16.79 14.84
N LYS A 138 -14.47 17.10 16.14
CA LYS A 138 -15.06 18.37 16.59
C LYS A 138 -14.21 19.58 16.19
N GLY A 139 -12.88 19.50 16.35
CA GLY A 139 -12.00 20.60 15.91
C GLY A 139 -12.08 20.85 14.40
N VAL A 140 -12.25 19.80 13.58
CA VAL A 140 -12.50 19.98 12.15
C VAL A 140 -13.85 20.65 11.91
N GLN A 141 -14.92 20.19 12.55
CA GLN A 141 -16.26 20.77 12.40
C GLN A 141 -16.35 22.25 12.82
N GLU A 142 -15.59 22.66 13.84
CA GLU A 142 -15.50 24.07 14.25
C GLU A 142 -14.97 24.96 13.12
N SER A 143 -13.99 24.46 12.35
CA SER A 143 -13.41 25.19 11.22
C SER A 143 -14.17 25.00 9.89
N ALA A 144 -14.84 23.87 9.72
CA ALA A 144 -15.52 23.46 8.48
C ALA A 144 -16.81 22.67 8.79
N PRO A 145 -17.90 23.33 9.22
CA PRO A 145 -19.09 22.66 9.75
C PRO A 145 -19.88 21.85 8.71
N ASN A 146 -19.68 22.12 7.42
CA ASN A 146 -20.37 21.41 6.33
C ASN A 146 -19.55 20.23 5.76
N LEU A 147 -18.37 19.94 6.31
CA LEU A 147 -17.48 18.90 5.80
C LEU A 147 -17.93 17.53 6.31
N ASN A 148 -18.14 16.57 5.41
CA ASN A 148 -18.44 15.19 5.80
C ASN A 148 -17.14 14.50 6.26
N LEU A 149 -17.11 14.01 7.49
CA LEU A 149 -15.95 13.29 8.00
C LEU A 149 -16.13 11.78 7.79
N ILE A 150 -15.12 11.14 7.24
CA ILE A 150 -15.06 9.70 7.00
C ILE A 150 -13.93 9.13 7.86
N MET A 151 -14.14 7.94 8.42
CA MET A 151 -13.15 7.25 9.25
C MET A 151 -13.19 5.76 8.96
N TRP A 152 -12.05 5.07 9.05
CA TRP A 152 -12.02 3.62 8.98
C TRP A 152 -12.78 2.99 10.15
N ASP A 153 -13.42 1.85 9.91
CA ASP A 153 -14.31 1.23 10.90
C ASP A 153 -13.63 0.22 11.84
N ASP A 154 -12.42 -0.25 11.54
CA ASP A 154 -11.80 -1.42 12.18
C ASP A 154 -11.71 -1.30 13.69
N MET A 155 -11.33 -0.12 14.19
CA MET A 155 -11.27 0.17 15.63
C MET A 155 -12.65 0.21 16.31
N LEU A 156 -13.75 0.34 15.55
CA LEU A 156 -15.13 0.27 16.07
C LEU A 156 -15.66 -1.17 16.13
N ARG A 157 -15.03 -2.14 15.45
CA ARG A 157 -15.57 -3.49 15.29
C ARG A 157 -15.78 -4.20 16.63
N SER A 158 -14.88 -4.00 17.59
CA SER A 158 -14.97 -4.60 18.94
C SER A 158 -15.77 -3.77 19.95
N ILE A 159 -16.21 -2.56 19.61
CA ILE A 159 -16.91 -1.65 20.53
C ILE A 159 -18.39 -2.00 20.58
N THR A 160 -18.99 -1.98 21.78
CA THR A 160 -20.43 -2.24 21.93
C THR A 160 -21.28 -1.11 21.32
N PRO A 161 -22.47 -1.41 20.77
CA PRO A 161 -23.39 -0.41 20.25
C PRO A 161 -23.71 0.72 21.24
N GLU A 162 -23.89 0.37 22.51
CA GLU A 162 -24.20 1.30 23.59
C GLU A 162 -23.05 2.30 23.80
N THR A 163 -21.81 1.80 23.83
CA THR A 163 -20.62 2.64 24.00
C THR A 163 -20.45 3.61 22.83
N ILE A 164 -20.70 3.15 21.58
CA ILE A 164 -20.65 4.04 20.40
C ILE A 164 -21.72 5.12 20.52
N LYS A 165 -22.95 4.75 20.88
CA LYS A 165 -24.07 5.69 21.00
C LYS A 165 -23.86 6.75 22.07
N GLU A 166 -23.34 6.34 23.23
CA GLU A 166 -23.10 7.23 24.38
C GLU A 166 -21.85 8.12 24.19
N SER A 167 -20.91 7.72 23.33
CA SER A 167 -19.68 8.49 23.11
C SER A 167 -19.91 9.86 22.49
N GLY A 168 -20.98 10.04 21.72
CA GLY A 168 -21.23 11.23 20.90
C GLY A 168 -20.55 11.19 19.53
N LEU A 169 -19.99 10.05 19.11
CA LEU A 169 -19.42 9.85 17.76
C LEU A 169 -20.50 9.84 16.66
N VAL A 170 -21.70 9.37 16.98
CA VAL A 170 -22.82 9.27 16.03
C VAL A 170 -23.17 10.66 15.50
N GLY A 171 -23.17 10.81 14.17
CA GLY A 171 -23.42 12.09 13.49
C GLY A 171 -22.19 12.98 13.32
N LEU A 172 -21.05 12.66 13.95
CA LEU A 172 -19.78 13.35 13.70
C LEU A 172 -19.02 12.77 12.50
N VAL A 173 -19.03 11.44 12.35
CA VAL A 173 -18.28 10.72 11.31
C VAL A 173 -19.13 9.65 10.61
N GLN A 174 -18.73 9.28 9.40
CA GLN A 174 -19.29 8.19 8.60
C GLN A 174 -18.27 7.04 8.55
N PRO A 175 -18.63 5.82 9.00
CA PRO A 175 -17.69 4.69 8.97
C PRO A 175 -17.47 4.19 7.55
N MET A 176 -16.21 3.89 7.21
CA MET A 176 -15.78 3.21 6.00
C MET A 176 -15.29 1.81 6.34
N LEU A 177 -16.04 0.81 5.88
CA LEU A 177 -15.74 -0.58 6.11
C LEU A 177 -14.77 -1.09 5.05
N TRP A 178 -13.64 -1.64 5.49
CA TRP A 178 -12.64 -2.21 4.59
C TRP A 178 -12.43 -3.71 4.83
N ASP A 179 -12.38 -4.46 3.74
CA ASP A 179 -11.94 -5.86 3.71
C ASP A 179 -11.52 -6.21 2.28
N TYR A 180 -10.28 -6.69 2.16
CA TYR A 180 -9.62 -6.96 0.89
C TYR A 180 -9.56 -8.46 0.55
N SER A 181 -10.20 -9.30 1.36
CA SER A 181 -10.24 -10.74 1.15
C SER A 181 -11.04 -11.09 -0.12
N PRO A 182 -10.53 -11.97 -1.00
CA PRO A 182 -11.31 -12.49 -2.13
C PRO A 182 -12.50 -13.35 -1.65
N THR A 183 -12.45 -13.83 -0.40
CA THR A 183 -13.50 -14.64 0.25
C THR A 183 -14.11 -13.88 1.43
N LEU A 184 -14.31 -12.57 1.29
CA LEU A 184 -15.04 -11.72 2.24
C LEU A 184 -16.31 -12.42 2.72
N ASP A 185 -16.52 -12.46 4.03
CA ASP A 185 -17.73 -12.98 4.64
C ASP A 185 -18.87 -11.96 4.48
N VAL A 186 -19.72 -12.21 3.48
CA VAL A 186 -20.84 -11.33 3.14
C VAL A 186 -21.82 -11.18 4.28
N GLU A 187 -22.17 -12.27 4.97
CA GLU A 187 -23.19 -12.28 6.03
C GLU A 187 -22.71 -11.46 7.24
N ASN A 188 -21.49 -11.74 7.72
CA ASN A 188 -20.91 -11.00 8.83
C ASN A 188 -20.71 -9.52 8.50
N THR A 189 -20.35 -9.18 7.26
CA THR A 189 -20.21 -7.79 6.83
C THR A 189 -21.55 -7.06 6.83
N VAL A 190 -22.62 -7.69 6.32
CA VAL A 190 -23.98 -7.12 6.37
C VAL A 190 -24.44 -6.93 7.81
N MET A 191 -24.20 -7.91 8.69
CA MET A 191 -24.52 -7.80 10.12
C MET A 191 -23.78 -6.63 10.79
N LEU A 192 -22.51 -6.43 10.45
CA LEU A 192 -21.70 -5.32 10.95
C LEU A 192 -22.26 -3.96 10.51
N MET A 193 -22.65 -3.83 9.23
CA MET A 193 -23.27 -2.62 8.70
C MET A 193 -24.64 -2.33 9.34
N GLU A 194 -25.47 -3.36 9.57
CA GLU A 194 -26.74 -3.22 10.30
C GLU A 194 -26.53 -2.80 11.76
N ARG A 195 -25.46 -3.27 12.41
CA ARG A 195 -25.07 -2.84 13.75
C ARG A 195 -24.71 -1.36 13.80
N TYR A 196 -23.97 -0.84 12.83
CA TYR A 196 -23.69 0.60 12.77
C TYR A 196 -24.96 1.42 12.52
N LYS A 197 -25.86 0.93 11.67
CA LYS A 197 -27.17 1.56 11.47
C LYS A 197 -27.99 1.58 12.76
N SER A 198 -27.98 0.53 13.58
CA SER A 198 -28.81 0.47 14.80
C SER A 198 -28.44 1.53 15.84
N VAL A 199 -27.19 2.01 15.82
CA VAL A 199 -26.73 3.13 16.67
C VAL A 199 -26.92 4.50 16.03
N GLY A 200 -27.43 4.57 14.79
CA GLY A 200 -27.69 5.81 14.06
C GLY A 200 -26.65 6.18 13.00
N MET A 201 -25.64 5.34 12.76
CA MET A 201 -24.66 5.54 11.69
C MET A 201 -25.17 4.93 10.37
N SER A 202 -26.22 5.52 9.81
CA SER A 202 -26.86 5.03 8.59
C SER A 202 -26.10 5.36 7.29
N GLN A 203 -25.25 6.39 7.32
CA GLN A 203 -24.40 6.78 6.19
C GLN A 203 -23.08 6.01 6.29
N GLN A 204 -22.83 5.08 5.37
CA GLN A 204 -21.70 4.15 5.47
C GLN A 204 -20.98 4.06 4.12
N TRP A 205 -19.69 3.72 4.15
CA TRP A 205 -18.84 3.51 2.99
C TRP A 205 -18.29 2.08 2.98
N ALA A 206 -17.97 1.59 1.78
CA ALA A 206 -17.20 0.36 1.60
C ALA A 206 -15.80 0.67 1.04
N ALA A 207 -14.85 -0.22 1.24
CA ALA A 207 -13.53 -0.14 0.64
C ALA A 207 -13.04 -1.53 0.21
N SER A 208 -12.78 -1.66 -1.08
CA SER A 208 -12.12 -2.79 -1.74
C SER A 208 -10.69 -2.41 -2.11
N SER A 209 -9.98 -3.29 -2.82
CA SER A 209 -8.62 -3.00 -3.31
C SER A 209 -8.40 -3.52 -4.72
N PHE A 210 -7.58 -2.82 -5.51
CA PHE A 210 -7.16 -3.23 -6.85
C PHE A 210 -5.67 -3.60 -6.94
N LYS A 211 -4.87 -3.27 -5.91
CA LYS A 211 -3.47 -3.66 -5.75
C LYS A 211 -3.01 -3.52 -4.29
N GLY A 212 -1.90 -4.16 -3.91
CA GLY A 212 -1.18 -3.92 -2.66
C GLY A 212 -1.77 -4.59 -1.41
N SER A 213 -2.81 -5.41 -1.56
CA SER A 213 -3.50 -6.16 -0.49
C SER A 213 -3.39 -7.68 -0.65
N THR A 214 -2.48 -8.14 -1.52
CA THR A 214 -2.20 -9.56 -1.74
C THR A 214 -1.23 -10.10 -0.69
N THR A 215 0.05 -9.72 -0.77
CA THR A 215 1.04 -9.91 0.29
C THR A 215 1.94 -8.67 0.39
N VAL A 216 2.79 -8.61 1.43
CA VAL A 216 3.66 -7.45 1.67
C VAL A 216 4.71 -7.21 0.59
N HIS A 217 5.10 -8.25 -0.14
CA HIS A 217 6.19 -8.24 -1.12
C HIS A 217 5.71 -8.53 -2.56
N THR A 218 4.40 -8.54 -2.80
CA THR A 218 3.88 -8.77 -4.15
C THR A 218 4.44 -7.73 -5.13
N CYS A 219 4.92 -8.20 -6.28
CA CYS A 219 5.46 -7.37 -7.34
C CYS A 219 4.50 -7.31 -8.55
N VAL A 220 3.85 -8.43 -8.86
CA VAL A 220 2.86 -8.57 -9.93
C VAL A 220 1.45 -8.65 -9.34
N THR A 221 0.55 -7.79 -9.81
CA THR A 221 -0.82 -7.68 -9.30
C THR A 221 -1.70 -8.83 -9.76
N SER A 222 -2.31 -9.54 -8.82
CA SER A 222 -3.32 -10.57 -9.13
C SER A 222 -4.69 -9.98 -9.37
N THR A 223 -4.98 -9.71 -10.64
CA THR A 223 -6.26 -9.15 -11.08
C THR A 223 -7.44 -9.99 -10.60
N GLN A 224 -7.36 -11.32 -10.73
CA GLN A 224 -8.46 -12.22 -10.34
C GLN A 224 -8.80 -12.12 -8.85
N ARG A 225 -7.79 -12.06 -7.97
CA ARG A 225 -8.01 -11.90 -6.53
C ARG A 225 -8.80 -10.63 -6.22
N HIS A 226 -8.43 -9.52 -6.86
CA HIS A 226 -9.11 -8.24 -6.66
C HIS A 226 -10.52 -8.25 -7.25
N LEU A 227 -10.74 -8.89 -8.39
CA LEU A 227 -12.08 -9.12 -8.95
C LEU A 227 -12.97 -9.90 -7.98
N ASP A 228 -12.47 -10.99 -7.39
CA ASP A 228 -13.22 -11.81 -6.44
C ASP A 228 -13.66 -10.99 -5.22
N ASN A 229 -12.79 -10.11 -4.68
CA ASN A 229 -13.12 -9.19 -3.60
C ASN A 229 -14.25 -8.22 -3.98
N HIS A 230 -14.20 -7.63 -5.18
CA HIS A 230 -15.24 -6.73 -5.66
C HIS A 230 -16.59 -7.44 -5.84
N LEU A 231 -16.58 -8.68 -6.32
CA LEU A 231 -17.79 -9.50 -6.43
C LEU A 231 -18.42 -9.79 -5.06
N GLN A 232 -17.64 -9.99 -4.00
CA GLN A 232 -18.21 -10.11 -2.65
C GLN A 232 -18.80 -8.78 -2.15
N TRP A 233 -18.12 -7.65 -2.38
CA TRP A 233 -18.67 -6.33 -2.02
C TRP A 233 -19.98 -6.00 -2.76
N LEU A 234 -20.12 -6.42 -4.02
CA LEU A 234 -21.39 -6.31 -4.76
C LEU A 234 -22.50 -7.15 -4.11
N LYS A 235 -22.18 -8.36 -3.62
CA LYS A 235 -23.14 -9.18 -2.85
C LYS A 235 -23.54 -8.49 -1.55
N VAL A 236 -22.58 -7.96 -0.78
CA VAL A 236 -22.84 -7.17 0.44
C VAL A 236 -23.82 -6.04 0.12
N ALA A 237 -23.51 -5.21 -0.88
CA ALA A 237 -24.34 -4.08 -1.27
C ALA A 237 -25.78 -4.51 -1.64
N SER A 238 -25.93 -5.65 -2.32
CA SER A 238 -27.24 -6.20 -2.70
C SER A 238 -28.06 -6.75 -1.53
N SER A 239 -27.40 -7.07 -0.41
CA SER A 239 -28.01 -7.65 0.80
C SER A 239 -28.31 -6.64 1.91
N LEU A 240 -27.92 -5.37 1.74
CA LEU A 240 -28.20 -4.33 2.73
C LEU A 240 -29.69 -3.98 2.81
N SER A 241 -30.18 -3.69 4.01
CA SER A 241 -31.55 -3.19 4.17
C SER A 241 -31.68 -1.73 3.73
N ALA A 242 -32.90 -1.31 3.37
CA ALA A 242 -33.21 0.05 2.89
C ALA A 242 -32.86 1.19 3.87
N GLY A 243 -32.58 0.88 5.15
CA GLY A 243 -32.19 1.88 6.14
C GLY A 243 -30.69 2.23 6.12
N ILE A 244 -29.87 1.47 5.40
CA ILE A 244 -28.44 1.76 5.21
C ILE A 244 -28.29 2.53 3.91
N LYS A 245 -27.64 3.68 4.00
CA LYS A 245 -27.32 4.52 2.84
C LYS A 245 -25.84 4.34 2.53
N LEU A 246 -25.54 3.34 1.69
CA LEU A 246 -24.21 3.15 1.16
C LEU A 246 -23.86 4.36 0.28
N GLN A 247 -22.94 5.18 0.76
CA GLN A 247 -22.55 6.41 0.07
C GLN A 247 -21.68 6.10 -1.16
N GLY A 248 -20.91 5.01 -1.11
CA GLY A 248 -20.03 4.58 -2.20
C GLY A 248 -19.02 3.51 -1.78
N ILE A 249 -18.17 3.12 -2.73
CA ILE A 249 -17.10 2.13 -2.53
C ILE A 249 -15.74 2.68 -2.98
N ALA A 250 -14.74 2.59 -2.11
CA ALA A 250 -13.35 2.99 -2.35
C ALA A 250 -12.50 1.85 -2.90
N LEU A 251 -11.93 2.02 -4.09
CA LEU A 251 -10.93 1.12 -4.65
C LEU A 251 -9.55 1.57 -4.18
N THR A 252 -9.00 0.85 -3.23
CA THR A 252 -7.70 1.18 -2.65
C THR A 252 -6.55 0.56 -3.44
N GLY A 253 -5.51 1.37 -3.69
CA GLY A 253 -4.25 0.91 -4.27
C GLY A 253 -3.11 1.14 -3.29
N TRP A 254 -2.99 0.25 -2.29
CA TRP A 254 -1.99 0.39 -1.24
C TRP A 254 -0.58 0.34 -1.80
N GLN A 255 0.30 1.14 -1.21
CA GLN A 255 1.73 1.10 -1.44
C GLN A 255 2.43 0.97 -0.09
N ARG A 256 3.25 -0.06 0.05
CA ARG A 256 4.24 -0.16 1.12
C ARG A 256 5.55 0.41 0.55
N LEU A 257 6.26 1.24 1.30
CA LEU A 257 7.49 1.92 0.89
C LEU A 257 8.36 1.94 2.14
N ASP A 258 9.57 1.40 2.06
CA ASP A 258 10.51 1.43 3.17
C ASP A 258 11.43 2.64 2.96
N GLY A 259 11.39 3.53 3.95
CA GLY A 259 12.16 4.74 3.86
C GLY A 259 12.03 5.57 5.11
N ILE A 260 13.13 5.59 5.86
CA ILE A 260 13.63 6.80 6.56
C ILE A 260 13.47 8.05 5.67
N LEU A 261 13.41 7.87 4.34
CA LEU A 261 12.94 8.80 3.33
C LEU A 261 11.41 8.79 3.20
N THR A 262 10.80 9.82 3.80
CA THR A 262 9.37 10.10 3.75
C THR A 262 8.94 10.31 2.29
N ILE A 263 7.96 9.55 1.81
CA ILE A 263 7.16 9.86 0.61
C ILE A 263 5.68 9.63 0.99
N THR A 264 5.01 10.66 1.52
CA THR A 264 3.56 10.82 1.62
C THR A 264 3.09 11.51 0.33
N ARG A 265 2.91 10.76 -0.76
CA ARG A 265 2.16 11.31 -1.90
C ARG A 265 0.73 11.59 -1.41
N ILE A 266 0.16 12.71 -1.82
CA ILE A 266 -1.19 13.11 -1.44
C ILE A 266 -2.13 11.99 -1.90
N THR A 267 -2.81 11.36 -0.95
CA THR A 267 -3.86 10.39 -1.25
C THR A 267 -5.00 11.12 -1.93
N ILE A 268 -5.30 10.74 -3.17
CA ILE A 268 -6.38 11.34 -3.94
C ILE A 268 -7.47 10.31 -4.08
N VAL A 269 -8.59 10.55 -3.41
CA VAL A 269 -9.80 9.78 -3.58
C VAL A 269 -10.66 10.47 -4.65
N LEU A 270 -10.85 9.86 -5.82
CA LEU A 270 -11.68 10.40 -6.90
C LEU A 270 -13.13 9.95 -6.79
N LEU A 271 -14.05 10.91 -6.86
CA LEU A 271 -15.48 10.71 -6.66
C LEU A 271 -16.27 10.89 -7.97
N ALA A 272 -16.91 9.85 -8.51
CA ALA A 272 -17.82 9.98 -9.67
C ALA A 272 -19.26 10.28 -9.21
N LYS A 273 -19.87 11.36 -9.71
CA LYS A 273 -21.18 11.90 -9.28
C LYS A 273 -22.44 11.23 -9.88
N THR A 274 -22.38 9.99 -10.37
CA THR A 274 -23.57 9.23 -10.83
C THR A 274 -23.66 7.84 -10.18
N THR A 275 -24.80 7.15 -10.35
CA THR A 275 -25.83 6.89 -9.31
C THR A 275 -25.55 5.94 -8.15
N THR A 276 -24.31 5.59 -7.86
CA THR A 276 -23.91 5.16 -6.49
C THR A 276 -22.42 5.42 -6.38
N CYS A 277 -22.02 6.52 -5.73
CA CYS A 277 -20.71 7.14 -5.92
C CYS A 277 -19.55 6.14 -5.89
N MET A 278 -18.72 6.15 -6.92
CA MET A 278 -17.50 5.36 -6.94
C MET A 278 -16.33 6.20 -6.44
N PHE A 279 -15.58 5.65 -5.49
CA PHE A 279 -14.40 6.23 -4.87
C PHE A 279 -13.18 5.54 -5.45
N LEU A 280 -12.30 6.26 -6.14
CA LEU A 280 -11.01 5.73 -6.57
C LEU A 280 -9.93 6.26 -5.63
N CYS A 281 -9.48 5.45 -4.68
CA CYS A 281 -8.44 5.87 -3.76
C CYS A 281 -7.06 5.58 -4.38
N PHE A 282 -6.45 6.62 -4.95
CA PHE A 282 -5.08 6.58 -5.41
C PHE A 282 -4.15 6.77 -4.23
N LEU A 283 -3.45 5.68 -3.90
CA LEU A 283 -2.21 5.64 -3.13
C LEU A 283 -2.37 5.96 -1.65
N LEU A 284 -2.61 4.91 -0.87
CA LEU A 284 -2.40 4.95 0.57
C LEU A 284 -1.09 4.26 0.94
N ARG A 285 -0.36 4.85 1.90
CA ARG A 285 0.77 4.21 2.57
C ARG A 285 0.25 3.50 3.82
N TYR A 286 0.31 2.17 3.81
CA TYR A 286 -0.17 1.31 4.89
C TYR A 286 0.86 1.17 6.01
N ASP A 287 2.15 1.15 5.67
CA ASP A 287 3.26 1.05 6.63
C ASP A 287 4.47 1.77 6.03
N HIS A 288 5.06 2.68 6.79
CA HIS A 288 6.20 3.50 6.34
C HIS A 288 7.56 2.79 6.45
N LEU A 289 7.59 1.59 7.00
CA LEU A 289 8.79 0.76 7.19
C LEU A 289 8.70 -0.57 6.43
N SER A 290 7.65 -0.77 5.63
CA SER A 290 7.45 -2.00 4.87
C SER A 290 7.84 -1.83 3.41
N ILE A 291 8.31 -2.91 2.79
CA ILE A 291 8.97 -2.89 1.49
C ILE A 291 8.06 -2.42 0.34
N LEU A 292 8.67 -1.94 -0.76
CA LEU A 292 7.96 -1.65 -2.01
C LEU A 292 7.12 -2.83 -2.49
N CYS A 293 5.81 -2.66 -2.61
CA CYS A 293 4.93 -3.62 -3.29
C CYS A 293 4.60 -3.16 -4.73
N GLU A 294 3.66 -3.86 -5.36
CA GLU A 294 3.12 -3.63 -6.72
C GLU A 294 3.11 -2.16 -7.15
N LEU A 295 3.90 -1.85 -8.19
CA LEU A 295 3.98 -0.51 -8.76
C LEU A 295 2.70 -0.15 -9.52
N MET A 296 2.41 1.15 -9.61
CA MET A 296 1.17 1.64 -10.23
C MET A 296 0.94 1.11 -11.66
N PRO A 297 1.91 1.11 -12.59
CA PRO A 297 1.69 0.58 -13.94
C PRO A 297 1.26 -0.88 -13.97
N VAL A 298 1.76 -1.70 -13.04
CA VAL A 298 1.42 -3.13 -12.94
C VAL A 298 -0.02 -3.31 -12.43
N GLY A 299 -0.48 -2.44 -11.53
CA GLY A 299 -1.84 -2.48 -10.99
C GLY A 299 -2.92 -1.81 -11.85
N LEU A 300 -2.56 -1.13 -12.95
CA LEU A 300 -3.52 -0.40 -13.78
C LEU A 300 -4.54 -1.29 -14.51
N PRO A 301 -4.16 -2.45 -15.08
CA PRO A 301 -5.13 -3.38 -15.66
C PRO A 301 -6.11 -3.94 -14.62
N SER A 302 -5.60 -4.29 -13.43
CA SER A 302 -6.44 -4.66 -12.28
C SER A 302 -7.42 -3.55 -11.91
N LEU A 303 -6.97 -2.30 -11.82
CA LEU A 303 -7.83 -1.14 -11.59
C LEU A 303 -8.95 -1.03 -12.64
N GLY A 304 -8.61 -1.16 -13.93
CA GLY A 304 -9.57 -1.13 -15.02
C GLY A 304 -10.63 -2.22 -14.90
N SER A 305 -10.20 -3.45 -14.63
CA SER A 305 -11.07 -4.61 -14.44
C SER A 305 -11.98 -4.47 -13.20
N CYS A 306 -11.46 -4.03 -12.06
CA CYS A 306 -12.23 -3.75 -10.85
C CYS A 306 -13.26 -2.63 -11.06
N LEU A 307 -12.86 -1.54 -11.73
CA LEU A 307 -13.73 -0.41 -12.04
C LEU A 307 -14.90 -0.84 -12.94
N GLN A 308 -14.63 -1.55 -14.04
CA GLN A 308 -15.68 -2.03 -14.94
C GLN A 308 -16.58 -3.07 -14.25
N THR A 309 -16.04 -3.90 -13.37
CA THR A 309 -16.82 -4.86 -12.57
C THR A 309 -17.88 -4.15 -11.72
N LEU A 310 -17.52 -3.07 -11.03
CA LEU A 310 -18.47 -2.31 -10.23
C LEU A 310 -19.50 -1.57 -11.09
N LEU A 311 -19.08 -0.99 -12.22
CA LEU A 311 -19.99 -0.28 -13.13
C LEU A 311 -21.04 -1.20 -13.78
N HIS A 312 -20.68 -2.47 -14.00
CA HIS A 312 -21.55 -3.45 -14.63
C HIS A 312 -22.27 -4.39 -13.64
N GLY A 313 -21.98 -4.28 -12.34
CA GLY A 313 -22.49 -5.20 -11.32
C GLY A 313 -21.92 -6.62 -11.42
N GLY A 314 -20.80 -6.79 -12.12
CA GLY A 314 -20.12 -8.06 -12.37
C GLY A 314 -19.08 -7.94 -13.49
N PHE A 315 -18.18 -8.92 -13.61
CA PHE A 315 -17.14 -8.93 -14.63
C PHE A 315 -17.64 -9.60 -15.94
N THR A 316 -18.60 -8.95 -16.59
CA THR A 316 -19.27 -9.44 -17.81
C THR A 316 -18.39 -9.31 -19.07
N GLU A 317 -18.83 -9.88 -20.20
CA GLU A 317 -18.16 -9.72 -21.49
C GLU A 317 -18.05 -8.23 -21.90
N GLU A 318 -19.08 -7.43 -21.62
CA GLU A 318 -19.07 -5.99 -21.87
C GLU A 318 -18.04 -5.26 -21.01
N ALA A 319 -17.91 -5.66 -19.73
CA ALA A 319 -16.90 -5.12 -18.83
C ALA A 319 -15.49 -5.42 -19.36
N GLN A 320 -15.22 -6.68 -19.75
CA GLN A 320 -13.95 -7.11 -20.33
C GLN A 320 -13.63 -6.34 -21.62
N LYS A 321 -14.61 -6.23 -22.53
CA LYS A 321 -14.46 -5.50 -23.80
C LYS A 321 -14.04 -4.04 -23.56
N LYS A 322 -14.68 -3.34 -22.62
CA LYS A 322 -14.31 -1.95 -22.28
C LYS A 322 -12.90 -1.82 -21.72
N VAL A 323 -12.46 -2.78 -20.90
CA VAL A 323 -11.08 -2.81 -20.39
C VAL A 323 -10.08 -2.96 -21.53
N VAL A 324 -10.31 -3.93 -22.43
CA VAL A 324 -9.45 -4.15 -23.61
C VAL A 324 -9.44 -2.92 -24.53
N GLU A 325 -10.60 -2.31 -24.81
CA GLU A 325 -10.68 -1.09 -25.62
C GLU A 325 -9.91 0.09 -25.01
N THR A 326 -9.85 0.17 -23.68
CA THR A 326 -9.22 1.30 -22.97
C THR A 326 -7.73 1.09 -22.73
N LEU A 327 -7.32 -0.09 -22.24
CA LEU A 327 -5.97 -0.39 -21.77
C LEU A 327 -5.19 -1.34 -22.68
N GLY A 328 -5.87 -2.01 -23.62
CA GLY A 328 -5.30 -3.06 -24.48
C GLY A 328 -5.24 -4.45 -23.82
N THR A 329 -5.32 -4.55 -22.50
CA THR A 329 -5.29 -5.85 -21.79
C THR A 329 -6.20 -5.86 -20.56
N VAL A 330 -6.69 -7.05 -20.20
CA VAL A 330 -7.44 -7.32 -18.96
C VAL A 330 -6.56 -7.83 -17.82
N ASP A 331 -5.36 -8.32 -18.13
CA ASP A 331 -4.45 -8.90 -17.16
C ASP A 331 -2.99 -8.65 -17.54
N VAL A 332 -2.12 -8.64 -16.53
CA VAL A 332 -0.67 -8.57 -16.69
C VAL A 332 -0.03 -9.92 -16.34
N GLU A 333 -0.71 -10.82 -15.64
CA GLU A 333 -0.15 -12.11 -15.19
C GLU A 333 0.02 -13.15 -16.33
N ASP A 334 -0.80 -13.07 -17.38
CA ASP A 334 -0.82 -14.07 -18.47
C ASP A 334 0.29 -13.85 -19.52
N ASN A 335 1.45 -14.48 -19.33
CA ASN A 335 2.52 -14.56 -20.33
C ASN A 335 2.03 -15.07 -21.71
N GLU A 336 0.98 -15.92 -21.76
CA GLU A 336 0.48 -16.50 -23.00
C GLU A 336 -0.32 -15.50 -23.88
N ARG A 337 -0.91 -14.46 -23.29
CA ARG A 337 -1.69 -13.44 -24.01
C ARG A 337 -0.86 -12.29 -24.58
N LEU A 338 0.41 -12.14 -24.16
CA LEU A 338 1.36 -11.18 -24.74
C LEU A 338 1.73 -11.47 -26.22
N SER A 339 1.24 -12.58 -26.80
CA SER A 339 1.60 -13.01 -28.16
C SER A 339 0.70 -12.48 -29.29
N SER A 340 -0.38 -11.72 -29.01
CA SER A 340 -1.22 -11.18 -30.11
C SER A 340 -1.78 -9.77 -29.91
N ARG A 341 -1.12 -8.81 -30.57
CA ARG A 341 -1.72 -7.66 -31.30
C ARG A 341 -2.61 -6.67 -30.54
N THR A 342 -2.25 -6.22 -29.36
CA THR A 342 -2.65 -4.86 -28.92
C THR A 342 -1.47 -4.19 -28.23
N SER A 343 -0.98 -3.09 -28.81
CA SER A 343 -0.04 -2.21 -28.11
C SER A 343 -0.78 -1.62 -26.91
N SER A 344 -0.41 -2.02 -25.70
CA SER A 344 -0.98 -1.46 -24.47
C SER A 344 -0.85 0.07 -24.48
N SER A 345 -1.95 0.76 -24.18
CA SER A 345 -2.14 2.19 -24.47
C SER A 345 -1.92 3.12 -23.27
N PHE A 346 -1.52 2.59 -22.11
CA PHE A 346 -1.41 3.35 -20.87
C PHE A 346 0.03 3.70 -20.49
N ALA A 347 0.20 4.77 -19.72
CA ALA A 347 1.50 5.22 -19.25
C ALA A 347 2.17 4.16 -18.35
N GLY A 348 3.37 3.73 -18.74
CA GLY A 348 4.11 2.68 -18.04
C GLY A 348 3.74 1.26 -18.45
N ALA A 349 2.99 1.05 -19.54
CA ALA A 349 2.65 -0.29 -20.01
C ALA A 349 3.90 -1.14 -20.31
N LYS A 350 4.91 -0.57 -20.98
CA LYS A 350 6.19 -1.27 -21.22
C LYS A 350 6.87 -1.69 -19.92
N LEU A 351 6.85 -0.83 -18.89
CA LEU A 351 7.38 -1.18 -17.57
C LEU A 351 6.61 -2.34 -16.94
N ALA A 352 5.28 -2.34 -17.03
CA ALA A 352 4.46 -3.43 -16.52
C ALA A 352 4.80 -4.77 -17.19
N GLU A 353 4.93 -4.79 -18.52
CA GLU A 353 5.34 -5.97 -19.28
C GLU A 353 6.74 -6.46 -18.88
N LEU A 354 7.70 -5.55 -18.73
CA LEU A 354 9.07 -5.91 -18.34
C LEU A 354 9.14 -6.46 -16.91
N ILE A 355 8.35 -5.91 -15.98
CA ILE A 355 8.28 -6.42 -14.61
C ILE A 355 7.75 -7.85 -14.60
N VAL A 356 6.70 -8.16 -15.36
CA VAL A 356 6.17 -9.53 -15.43
C VAL A 356 7.17 -10.51 -16.01
N LYS A 357 7.86 -10.12 -17.09
CA LYS A 357 8.94 -10.92 -17.68
C LYS A 357 10.07 -11.17 -16.69
N LEU A 358 10.51 -10.13 -15.98
CA LEU A 358 11.56 -10.24 -14.97
C LEU A 358 11.11 -11.10 -13.79
N THR A 359 9.89 -10.92 -13.27
CA THR A 359 9.36 -11.75 -12.18
C THR A 359 9.31 -13.22 -12.58
N SER A 360 8.86 -13.53 -13.81
CA SER A 360 8.87 -14.91 -14.33
C SER A 360 10.28 -15.50 -14.38
N LEU A 361 11.29 -14.72 -14.78
CA LEU A 361 12.69 -15.14 -14.75
C LEU A 361 13.21 -15.33 -13.32
N LEU A 362 12.87 -14.43 -12.40
CA LEU A 362 13.24 -14.51 -10.99
C LEU A 362 12.61 -15.71 -10.27
N GLU A 363 11.45 -16.16 -10.72
CA GLU A 363 10.73 -17.33 -10.20
C GLU A 363 11.09 -18.64 -10.91
N SER A 364 11.92 -18.59 -11.95
CA SER A 364 12.37 -19.78 -12.68
C SER A 364 13.01 -20.82 -11.76
N ALA A 365 12.73 -22.10 -12.01
CA ALA A 365 13.27 -23.20 -11.22
C ALA A 365 14.80 -23.25 -11.35
N GLU A 366 15.34 -22.89 -12.51
CA GLU A 366 16.76 -22.81 -12.82
C GLU A 366 17.49 -21.87 -11.85
N LEU A 367 16.90 -20.70 -11.56
CA LEU A 367 17.47 -19.74 -10.61
C LEU A 367 17.16 -20.11 -9.16
N ARG A 368 15.87 -20.32 -8.83
CA ARG A 368 15.42 -20.56 -7.44
C ARG A 368 15.97 -21.85 -6.84
N HIS A 369 16.28 -22.83 -7.68
CA HIS A 369 16.82 -24.12 -7.26
C HIS A 369 18.24 -24.34 -7.79
N PHE A 370 18.97 -23.28 -8.14
CA PHE A 370 20.34 -23.40 -8.65
C PHE A 370 21.25 -24.17 -7.69
N GLN A 371 21.16 -23.88 -6.38
CA GLN A 371 21.94 -24.59 -5.36
C GLN A 371 21.58 -26.08 -5.23
N ASN A 372 20.41 -26.49 -5.74
CA ASN A 372 19.96 -27.87 -5.76
C ASN A 372 20.38 -28.63 -7.03
N ASN A 373 21.06 -27.98 -7.98
CA ASN A 373 21.58 -28.63 -9.18
C ASN A 373 22.59 -29.75 -8.81
N MET A 374 22.65 -30.79 -9.65
CA MET A 374 23.56 -31.93 -9.52
C MET A 374 25.03 -31.54 -9.30
N PHE A 375 25.51 -30.44 -9.90
CA PHE A 375 26.89 -29.98 -9.72
C PHE A 375 27.13 -29.46 -8.30
N VAL A 376 26.26 -28.58 -7.80
CA VAL A 376 26.41 -28.01 -6.44
C VAL A 376 26.17 -29.08 -5.38
N ARG A 377 25.10 -29.87 -5.49
CA ARG A 377 24.78 -30.91 -4.52
C ARG A 377 25.75 -32.09 -4.52
N GLY A 378 26.36 -32.40 -5.65
CA GLY A 378 27.32 -33.50 -5.76
C GLY A 378 28.74 -33.11 -5.36
N TRP A 379 29.15 -31.86 -5.65
CA TRP A 379 30.56 -31.50 -5.71
C TRP A 379 30.93 -30.23 -4.95
N PHE A 380 29.95 -29.51 -4.40
CA PHE A 380 30.20 -28.33 -3.56
C PHE A 380 29.24 -28.27 -2.36
N THR A 381 29.24 -29.36 -1.59
CA THR A 381 28.45 -29.52 -0.36
C THR A 381 29.09 -28.79 0.83
N PRO A 382 28.42 -28.70 2.00
CA PRO A 382 29.04 -28.17 3.21
C PRO A 382 30.38 -28.84 3.59
N TYR A 383 30.55 -30.13 3.29
CA TYR A 383 31.83 -30.85 3.48
C TYR A 383 32.96 -30.24 2.64
N HIS A 384 32.70 -29.97 1.36
CA HIS A 384 33.67 -29.38 0.42
C HIS A 384 34.05 -27.95 0.84
N ARG A 385 33.05 -27.15 1.25
CA ARG A 385 33.26 -25.81 1.81
C ARG A 385 34.16 -25.85 3.04
N GLN A 386 33.87 -26.74 3.99
CA GLN A 386 34.66 -26.88 5.21
C GLN A 386 36.10 -27.34 4.93
N LYS A 387 36.27 -28.27 3.99
CA LYS A 387 37.59 -28.76 3.57
C LYS A 387 38.33 -27.81 2.66
N LYS A 388 37.67 -26.76 2.17
CA LYS A 388 38.24 -25.78 1.24
C LYS A 388 38.78 -26.46 -0.02
N THR A 389 37.99 -27.40 -0.55
CA THR A 389 38.33 -28.15 -1.76
C THR A 389 37.14 -28.26 -2.70
N ILE A 390 37.40 -28.17 -4.01
CA ILE A 390 36.43 -28.42 -5.08
C ILE A 390 37.17 -28.97 -6.30
N ASN A 391 36.50 -29.79 -7.11
CA ASN A 391 37.05 -30.16 -8.42
C ASN A 391 37.05 -28.93 -9.35
N PRO A 392 38.21 -28.49 -9.89
CA PRO A 392 38.28 -27.28 -10.71
C PRO A 392 37.42 -27.32 -11.98
N LEU A 393 37.25 -28.49 -12.60
CA LEU A 393 36.38 -28.64 -13.76
C LEU A 393 34.92 -28.39 -13.39
N ILE A 394 34.49 -28.92 -12.24
CA ILE A 394 33.13 -28.70 -11.74
C ILE A 394 32.93 -27.26 -11.28
N ALA A 395 33.95 -26.66 -10.66
CA ALA A 395 33.95 -25.23 -10.31
C ALA A 395 33.69 -24.36 -11.55
N GLN A 396 34.38 -24.63 -12.65
CA GLN A 396 34.16 -23.92 -13.92
C GLN A 396 32.76 -24.17 -14.49
N GLN A 397 32.24 -25.40 -14.44
CA GLN A 397 30.87 -25.69 -14.88
C GLN A 397 29.81 -24.92 -14.07
N ILE A 398 29.94 -24.90 -12.74
CA ILE A 398 29.05 -24.13 -11.86
C ILE A 398 29.15 -22.63 -12.19
N LYS A 399 30.38 -22.09 -12.31
CA LYS A 399 30.61 -20.68 -12.65
C LYS A 399 29.97 -20.30 -13.99
N THR A 400 30.13 -21.12 -15.02
CA THR A 400 29.55 -20.86 -16.35
C THR A 400 28.02 -20.87 -16.32
N GLN A 401 27.41 -21.86 -15.67
CA GLN A 401 25.94 -21.92 -15.57
C GLN A 401 25.37 -20.75 -14.76
N ALA A 402 26.01 -20.42 -13.64
CA ALA A 402 25.62 -19.28 -12.81
C ALA A 402 25.72 -17.96 -13.58
N LYS A 403 26.82 -17.74 -14.32
CA LYS A 403 27.01 -16.54 -15.15
C LYS A 403 25.96 -16.39 -16.23
N ILE A 404 25.61 -17.46 -16.94
CA ILE A 404 24.54 -17.40 -17.97
C ILE A 404 23.22 -16.91 -17.38
N ILE A 405 22.87 -17.39 -16.18
CA ILE A 405 21.64 -16.97 -15.49
C ILE A 405 21.76 -15.53 -15.01
N LEU A 406 22.88 -15.15 -14.40
CA LEU A 406 23.13 -13.78 -13.94
C LEU A 406 23.07 -12.77 -15.10
N ASP A 407 23.79 -13.03 -16.19
CA ASP A 407 23.81 -12.14 -17.37
C ASP A 407 22.40 -11.95 -17.96
N ALA A 408 21.60 -13.04 -18.00
CA ALA A 408 20.22 -12.98 -18.47
C ALA A 408 19.32 -12.13 -17.56
N VAL A 409 19.44 -12.29 -16.23
CA VAL A 409 18.68 -11.50 -15.26
C VAL A 409 19.14 -10.04 -15.29
N GLU A 410 20.45 -9.78 -15.25
CA GLU A 410 21.01 -8.43 -15.24
C GLU A 410 20.61 -7.63 -16.47
N SER A 411 20.59 -8.26 -17.66
CA SER A 411 20.08 -7.63 -18.87
C SER A 411 18.63 -7.15 -18.71
N GLN A 412 17.74 -8.02 -18.21
CA GLN A 412 16.34 -7.67 -17.95
C GLN A 412 16.21 -6.59 -16.88
N VAL A 413 17.03 -6.64 -15.83
CA VAL A 413 17.06 -5.63 -14.76
C VAL A 413 17.43 -4.26 -15.32
N GLN A 414 18.39 -4.16 -16.25
CA GLN A 414 18.75 -2.88 -16.87
C GLN A 414 17.60 -2.31 -17.70
N GLU A 415 16.86 -3.15 -18.42
CA GLU A 415 15.67 -2.71 -19.17
C GLU A 415 14.58 -2.18 -18.23
N VAL A 416 14.28 -2.93 -17.15
CA VAL A 416 13.33 -2.50 -16.12
C VAL A 416 13.77 -1.19 -15.47
N ARG A 417 15.04 -1.07 -15.06
CA ARG A 417 15.58 0.17 -14.47
C ARG A 417 15.45 1.35 -15.43
N GLY A 418 15.77 1.16 -16.71
CA GLY A 418 15.64 2.17 -17.75
C GLY A 418 14.22 2.73 -17.84
N GLU A 419 13.20 1.86 -17.84
CA GLU A 419 11.80 2.27 -17.88
C GLU A 419 11.31 2.84 -16.53
N MET A 420 11.78 2.30 -15.40
CA MET A 420 11.44 2.82 -14.07
C MET A 420 11.93 4.25 -13.87
N CYS A 421 13.14 4.59 -14.32
CA CYS A 421 13.70 5.94 -14.22
C CYS A 421 12.89 7.00 -15.00
N LEU A 422 12.02 6.60 -15.93
CA LEU A 422 11.10 7.51 -16.63
C LEU A 422 9.91 7.95 -15.77
N LEU A 423 9.54 7.15 -14.76
CA LEU A 423 8.33 7.33 -13.96
C LEU A 423 8.60 7.56 -12.47
N TYR A 424 9.76 7.10 -12.01
CA TYR A 424 10.16 7.08 -10.61
C TYR A 424 11.55 7.69 -10.45
N SER A 425 11.79 8.29 -9.30
CA SER A 425 13.12 8.76 -8.88
C SER A 425 14.10 7.61 -8.70
N ASP A 426 15.39 7.87 -8.89
CA ASP A 426 16.46 6.90 -8.68
C ASP A 426 16.42 6.19 -7.33
N SER A 427 16.06 6.89 -6.25
CA SER A 427 15.94 6.29 -4.92
C SER A 427 14.88 5.18 -4.85
N THR A 428 13.72 5.41 -5.48
CA THR A 428 12.64 4.43 -5.57
C THR A 428 13.01 3.27 -6.49
N VAL A 429 13.72 3.54 -7.58
CA VAL A 429 14.23 2.49 -8.47
C VAL A 429 15.22 1.61 -7.70
N GLN A 430 16.15 2.21 -6.97
CA GLN A 430 17.15 1.48 -6.20
C GLN A 430 16.51 0.65 -5.08
N GLU A 431 15.59 1.23 -4.30
CA GLU A 431 14.82 0.51 -3.28
C GLU A 431 14.09 -0.70 -3.88
N TRP A 432 13.45 -0.54 -5.04
CA TRP A 432 12.74 -1.64 -5.69
C TRP A 432 13.69 -2.76 -6.11
N VAL A 433 14.86 -2.43 -6.68
CA VAL A 433 15.88 -3.43 -7.02
C VAL A 433 16.39 -4.16 -5.79
N ASP A 434 16.69 -3.43 -4.72
CA ASP A 434 17.24 -4.00 -3.49
C ASP A 434 16.25 -4.92 -2.76
N GLN A 435 14.95 -4.70 -2.94
CA GLN A 435 13.91 -5.52 -2.33
C GLN A 435 13.50 -6.72 -3.18
N HIS A 436 13.38 -6.58 -4.50
CA HIS A 436 12.81 -7.62 -5.37
C HIS A 436 13.84 -8.45 -6.12
N ILE A 437 15.01 -7.88 -6.42
CA ILE A 437 16.02 -8.53 -7.26
C ILE A 437 17.17 -9.03 -6.40
N THR A 438 17.78 -8.14 -5.61
CA THR A 438 18.99 -8.45 -4.84
C THR A 438 18.85 -9.72 -3.97
N PRO A 439 17.76 -9.93 -3.21
CA PRO A 439 17.61 -11.11 -2.36
C PRO A 439 17.53 -12.43 -3.14
N VAL A 440 17.07 -12.38 -4.40
CA VAL A 440 16.98 -13.56 -5.27
C VAL A 440 18.34 -13.92 -5.87
N LEU A 441 19.15 -12.91 -6.20
CA LEU A 441 20.48 -13.12 -6.81
C LEU A 441 21.59 -13.35 -5.78
N GLU A 442 21.44 -12.85 -4.55
CA GLU A 442 22.44 -12.95 -3.49
C GLU A 442 22.92 -14.38 -3.20
N PRO A 443 22.06 -15.43 -3.15
CA PRO A 443 22.53 -16.81 -2.99
C PRO A 443 23.45 -17.30 -4.10
N LEU A 444 23.26 -16.82 -5.34
CA LEU A 444 24.06 -17.17 -6.50
C LEU A 444 25.40 -16.42 -6.50
N HIS A 445 25.38 -15.12 -6.18
CA HIS A 445 26.59 -14.33 -5.97
C HIS A 445 27.46 -14.89 -4.83
N ASN A 446 26.84 -15.30 -3.71
CA ASN A 446 27.54 -15.95 -2.61
C ASN A 446 28.21 -17.26 -3.04
N LEU A 447 27.50 -18.11 -3.77
CA LEU A 447 28.07 -19.36 -4.29
C LEU A 447 29.30 -19.09 -5.17
N LEU A 448 29.25 -18.09 -6.06
CA LEU A 448 30.38 -17.72 -6.91
C LEU A 448 31.58 -17.23 -6.09
N ARG A 449 31.36 -16.36 -5.10
CA ARG A 449 32.41 -15.86 -4.18
C ARG A 449 33.03 -17.00 -3.37
N GLU A 450 32.24 -17.94 -2.87
CA GLU A 450 32.72 -19.11 -2.14
C GLU A 450 33.61 -20.00 -3.01
N ILE A 451 33.18 -20.30 -4.25
CA ILE A 451 33.97 -21.12 -5.17
C ILE A 451 35.30 -20.41 -5.50
N GLU A 452 35.27 -19.10 -5.73
CA GLU A 452 36.49 -18.33 -5.98
C GLU A 452 37.44 -18.33 -4.79
N THR A 453 36.91 -18.17 -3.57
CA THR A 453 37.70 -18.26 -2.33
C THR A 453 38.36 -19.64 -2.21
N VAL A 454 37.62 -20.72 -2.46
CA VAL A 454 38.16 -22.08 -2.40
C VAL A 454 39.22 -22.32 -3.49
N LEU A 455 39.01 -21.84 -4.72
CA LEU A 455 40.00 -21.96 -5.79
C LEU A 455 41.29 -21.18 -5.47
N ASN A 456 41.17 -19.99 -4.87
CA ASN A 456 42.31 -19.22 -4.39
C ASN A 456 43.11 -19.99 -3.33
N GLU A 457 42.42 -20.59 -2.35
CA GLU A 457 43.06 -21.36 -1.27
C GLU A 457 43.70 -22.66 -1.76
N MET A 458 43.18 -23.24 -2.84
CA MET A 458 43.81 -24.37 -3.54
C MET A 458 45.03 -23.97 -4.39
N GLY A 459 45.32 -22.67 -4.52
CA GLY A 459 46.40 -22.15 -5.38
C GLY A 459 46.08 -22.26 -6.88
N LEU A 460 44.79 -22.30 -7.25
CA LEU A 460 44.32 -22.58 -8.61
C LEU A 460 43.73 -21.36 -9.33
N CYS A 461 43.79 -20.17 -8.72
CA CYS A 461 43.45 -18.95 -9.43
C CYS A 461 44.65 -18.42 -10.22
N THR A 462 44.44 -18.26 -11.52
CA THR A 462 45.25 -17.40 -12.37
C THR A 462 44.89 -15.96 -12.06
N GLU A 463 45.88 -15.14 -11.70
CA GLU A 463 45.79 -13.70 -11.84
C GLU A 463 45.24 -13.39 -13.24
N SER A 464 44.12 -12.66 -13.31
CA SER A 464 43.77 -11.92 -14.52
C SER A 464 44.86 -10.87 -14.73
N ILE A 465 45.87 -11.21 -15.52
CA ILE A 465 46.81 -10.24 -16.07
C ILE A 465 46.02 -9.33 -17.01
N SER A 466 45.96 -8.05 -16.62
CA SER A 466 45.53 -6.83 -17.33
C SER A 466 44.10 -6.74 -17.84
#